data_AF-D6K5F1-F1
#
_entry.id   AF-D6K5F1-F1
#
_cell.length_a   1.000
_cell.length_b   1.000
_cell.length_c   1.000
_cell.angle_alpha   90.00
_cell.angle_beta   90.00
_cell.angle_gamma   90.00
#
_symmetry.space_group_name_H-M   'P 1'
#
loop_
_entity.id
_entity.type
_entity.pdbx_description
1 polymer ?
#
loop_
_entity_poly.entity_id
_entity_poly.type
_entity_poly.pdbx_seq_one_letter_code
_entity_poly.pdbx_strand_id
1 'polypeptide(L)'
;MTDRRDERHEHDERDRRDQSGKPDDDATVQPDGPDRPGRPDQSDRPDQSDRPDPPGAPHPTEAPHRHRDQRGKRSAGLLLFRRAGDGLEVLLGHMGGPLWARRDVGAWTVPKGEYTPDEPAWTAARREFQEELGLAPPDGEAVPLGEVR
;
A
#
# COMPACT_ATOMS: atom_id res chain seq x y z
N MET A 1 1.90 -34.15 -69.49
CA MET A 1 1.26 -32.90 -69.04
C MET A 1 2.38 -31.97 -68.65
N THR A 2 2.63 -30.93 -69.44
CA THR A 2 3.88 -30.14 -69.47
C THR A 2 3.98 -29.10 -68.36
N ASP A 3 5.23 -28.95 -67.91
CA ASP A 3 5.93 -27.83 -67.25
C ASP A 3 5.32 -26.41 -67.35
N ARG A 4 5.38 -25.64 -66.25
CA ARG A 4 5.97 -24.28 -66.25
C ARG A 4 6.10 -23.66 -64.84
N ARG A 5 7.34 -23.26 -64.52
CA ARG A 5 7.68 -22.15 -63.62
C ARG A 5 7.25 -20.81 -64.23
N ASP A 6 7.06 -19.79 -63.38
CA ASP A 6 7.68 -18.44 -63.44
C ASP A 6 6.85 -17.42 -62.62
N GLU A 7 7.44 -16.80 -61.59
CA GLU A 7 8.06 -15.44 -61.57
C GLU A 7 7.00 -14.31 -61.40
N ARG A 8 7.01 -13.62 -60.24
CA ARG A 8 7.71 -12.35 -59.90
C ARG A 8 6.97 -11.07 -60.35
N HIS A 9 7.26 -10.01 -59.59
CA HIS A 9 6.89 -8.58 -59.72
C HIS A 9 5.53 -8.20 -59.14
N GLU A 10 5.33 -7.06 -58.47
CA GLU A 10 6.14 -5.87 -58.14
C GLU A 10 5.38 -5.13 -57.02
N HIS A 11 6.07 -4.59 -56.00
CA HIS A 11 6.18 -3.14 -55.75
C HIS A 11 4.96 -2.27 -56.11
N ASP A 12 4.35 -1.67 -55.09
CA ASP A 12 3.69 -0.36 -55.16
C ASP A 12 3.88 0.34 -53.80
N GLU A 13 4.78 1.32 -53.75
CA GLU A 13 4.48 2.76 -53.58
C GLU A 13 3.92 3.13 -52.20
N ARG A 14 4.80 3.69 -51.34
CA ARG A 14 4.92 5.14 -51.11
C ARG A 14 3.67 5.73 -50.45
N ASP A 15 3.69 5.74 -49.12
CA ASP A 15 2.99 6.78 -48.38
C ASP A 15 4.00 7.63 -47.60
N ARG A 16 4.19 8.84 -48.13
CA ARG A 16 4.92 9.94 -47.51
C ARG A 16 4.02 10.56 -46.47
N ARG A 17 4.43 10.59 -45.19
CA ARG A 17 4.04 11.67 -44.27
C ARG A 17 5.21 11.99 -43.34
N ASP A 18 5.94 13.01 -43.78
CA ASP A 18 6.36 14.17 -43.00
C ASP A 18 6.03 14.12 -41.50
N GLN A 19 7.06 13.92 -40.67
CA GLN A 19 7.11 14.49 -39.33
C GLN A 19 8.48 15.12 -39.13
N SER A 20 8.46 16.42 -39.38
CA SER A 20 9.47 17.42 -39.08
C SER A 20 9.75 17.54 -37.58
N GLY A 21 11.03 17.84 -37.30
CA GLY A 21 11.62 18.45 -36.10
C GLY A 21 10.87 18.46 -34.77
N LYS A 22 11.44 17.78 -33.77
CA LYS A 22 11.28 18.17 -32.37
C LYS A 22 11.85 19.59 -32.17
N PRO A 23 11.11 20.53 -31.56
CA PRO A 23 11.69 21.79 -31.10
C PRO A 23 12.50 21.57 -29.81
N ASP A 24 13.59 22.34 -29.71
CA ASP A 24 14.54 22.37 -28.61
C ASP A 24 13.91 22.87 -27.30
N ASP A 25 14.45 22.33 -26.20
CA ASP A 25 14.05 22.58 -24.83
C ASP A 25 14.13 24.07 -24.45
N ASP A 26 12.98 24.64 -24.09
CA ASP A 26 12.84 25.98 -23.52
C ASP A 26 13.44 26.01 -22.11
N ALA A 27 14.57 26.70 -21.98
CA ALA A 27 15.27 26.91 -20.72
C ALA A 27 14.40 27.75 -19.78
N THR A 28 13.85 27.09 -18.76
CA THR A 28 13.17 27.77 -17.64
C THR A 28 14.19 28.62 -16.88
N VAL A 29 14.18 29.93 -17.12
CA VAL A 29 14.85 30.93 -16.27
C VAL A 29 14.07 31.03 -14.96
N GLN A 30 14.69 30.61 -13.85
CA GLN A 30 14.14 30.86 -12.51
C GLN A 30 14.33 32.33 -12.13
N PRO A 31 13.31 33.04 -11.62
CA PRO A 31 13.47 34.40 -11.14
C PRO A 31 14.21 34.42 -9.80
N ASP A 32 15.09 35.41 -9.63
CA ASP A 32 15.78 35.74 -8.38
C ASP A 32 14.75 35.96 -7.25
N GLY A 33 14.83 35.12 -6.22
CA GLY A 33 14.00 35.26 -5.01
C GLY A 33 14.44 36.46 -4.15
N PRO A 34 13.53 37.04 -3.34
CA PRO A 34 13.86 38.21 -2.54
C PRO A 34 14.91 37.90 -1.45
N ASP A 35 15.78 38.88 -1.22
CA ASP A 35 16.80 38.88 -0.17
C ASP A 35 16.24 38.43 1.18
N ARG A 36 16.84 37.37 1.75
CA ARG A 36 16.51 36.94 3.11
C ARG A 36 17.09 37.94 4.11
N PRO A 37 16.33 38.41 5.12
CA PRO A 37 16.90 39.23 6.17
C PRO A 37 17.98 38.44 6.93
N GLY A 38 19.10 39.11 7.19
CA GLY A 38 20.26 38.56 7.88
C GLY A 38 19.92 37.99 9.25
N ARG A 39 20.60 36.90 9.63
CA ARG A 39 20.48 36.31 10.97
C ARG A 39 20.84 37.37 12.03
N PRO A 40 20.06 37.52 13.11
CA PRO A 40 20.43 38.44 14.17
C PRO A 40 21.72 37.98 14.87
N ASP A 41 22.53 38.97 15.24
CA ASP A 41 23.76 38.84 16.01
C ASP A 41 23.51 38.13 17.36
N GLN A 42 24.41 37.23 17.75
CA GLN A 42 24.25 36.37 18.93
C GLN A 42 24.61 37.06 20.25
N SER A 43 25.02 38.33 20.20
CA SER A 43 25.61 39.08 21.31
C SER A 43 24.59 39.61 22.34
N ASP A 44 23.29 39.60 22.06
CA ASP A 44 22.23 40.11 22.96
C ASP A 44 21.47 39.01 23.74
N ARG A 45 22.02 37.79 23.86
CA ARG A 45 21.38 36.75 24.68
C ARG A 45 21.77 36.89 26.15
N PRO A 46 20.82 37.02 27.09
CA PRO A 46 21.15 37.04 28.51
C PRO A 46 21.76 35.71 28.97
N ASP A 47 22.69 35.80 29.93
CA ASP A 47 23.37 34.66 30.56
C ASP A 47 22.33 33.67 31.13
N GLN A 48 22.49 32.39 30.78
CA GLN A 48 21.53 31.33 31.11
C GLN A 48 21.61 30.85 32.56
N SER A 49 22.57 31.36 33.34
CA SER A 49 22.91 30.88 34.69
C SER A 49 21.94 31.30 35.80
N ASP A 50 21.07 32.30 35.57
CA ASP A 50 20.19 32.90 36.59
C ASP A 50 18.68 32.59 36.41
N ARG A 51 18.32 31.61 35.57
CA ARG A 51 16.91 31.19 35.45
C ARG A 51 16.55 30.26 36.60
N PRO A 52 15.49 30.55 37.38
CA PRO A 52 14.99 29.59 38.37
C PRO A 52 14.53 28.31 37.66
N ASP A 53 14.79 27.16 38.27
CA ASP A 53 14.29 25.88 37.77
C ASP A 53 12.77 25.99 37.55
N PRO A 54 12.25 25.60 36.36
CA PRO A 54 10.82 25.53 36.18
C PRO A 54 10.25 24.56 37.23
N PRO A 55 9.06 24.86 37.81
CA PRO A 55 8.41 23.92 38.73
C PRO A 55 8.35 22.57 38.02
N GLY A 56 8.86 21.54 38.70
CA GLY A 56 9.23 20.25 38.12
C GLY A 56 8.30 19.86 37.00
N ALA A 57 8.88 19.69 35.80
CA ALA A 57 8.17 19.06 34.69
C ALA A 57 7.43 17.85 35.27
N PRO A 58 6.13 17.65 34.94
CA PRO A 58 5.49 16.41 35.33
C PRO A 58 6.45 15.29 34.94
N HIS A 59 6.68 14.35 35.87
CA HIS A 59 7.36 13.09 35.56
C HIS A 59 6.95 12.69 34.16
N PRO A 60 7.87 12.20 33.28
CA PRO A 60 7.41 11.66 32.02
C PRO A 60 6.31 10.67 32.38
N THR A 61 5.04 11.07 32.12
CA THR A 61 3.93 10.15 32.06
C THR A 61 4.48 9.11 31.13
N GLU A 62 4.77 7.93 31.68
CA GLU A 62 5.25 6.80 30.90
C GLU A 62 4.41 6.85 29.63
N ALA A 63 5.05 7.15 28.49
CA ALA A 63 4.40 7.02 27.20
C ALA A 63 3.75 5.66 27.28
N PRO A 64 2.40 5.54 27.15
CA PRO A 64 1.70 4.35 27.56
C PRO A 64 2.48 3.20 26.97
N HIS A 65 3.05 2.39 27.87
CA HIS A 65 3.89 1.26 27.49
C HIS A 65 3.16 0.66 26.30
N ARG A 66 3.82 0.55 25.14
CA ARG A 66 3.28 -0.22 24.03
C ARG A 66 3.12 -1.61 24.61
N HIS A 67 1.97 -1.84 25.21
CA HIS A 67 1.57 -3.09 25.81
C HIS A 67 1.49 -3.98 24.61
N ARG A 68 2.58 -4.70 24.36
CA ARG A 68 2.54 -5.92 23.60
C ARG A 68 1.78 -6.89 24.49
N ASP A 69 0.47 -6.67 24.61
CA ASP A 69 -0.47 -7.57 25.25
C ASP A 69 -0.51 -8.81 24.36
N GLN A 70 0.38 -9.75 24.69
CA GLN A 70 0.37 -11.10 24.12
C GLN A 70 -0.59 -12.03 24.89
N ARG A 71 -1.55 -11.47 25.64
CA ARG A 71 -2.71 -12.18 26.16
C ARG A 71 -3.94 -11.72 25.39
N GLY A 72 -4.41 -12.58 24.48
CA GLY A 72 -5.78 -12.48 23.94
C GLY A 72 -6.01 -11.56 22.75
N LYS A 73 -5.04 -11.34 21.87
CA LYS A 73 -5.30 -10.71 20.57
C LYS A 73 -6.29 -11.56 19.78
N ARG A 74 -7.52 -11.06 19.59
CA ARG A 74 -8.54 -11.69 18.75
C ARG A 74 -8.42 -11.12 17.35
N SER A 75 -8.58 -11.99 16.36
CA SER A 75 -8.71 -11.57 14.96
C SER A 75 -10.07 -11.94 14.42
N ALA A 76 -10.56 -11.15 13.47
CA ALA A 76 -11.75 -11.45 12.70
C ALA A 76 -11.40 -11.34 11.20
N GLY A 77 -12.01 -12.18 10.38
CA GLY A 77 -11.73 -12.25 8.95
C GLY A 77 -12.90 -12.80 8.16
N LEU A 78 -12.84 -12.63 6.84
CA LEU A 78 -13.84 -13.13 5.90
C LEU A 78 -13.25 -14.21 5.01
N LEU A 79 -13.95 -15.35 4.91
CA LEU A 79 -13.64 -16.41 3.97
C LEU A 79 -14.71 -16.43 2.88
N LEU A 80 -14.40 -15.81 1.73
CA LEU A 80 -15.30 -15.91 0.59
C LEU A 80 -15.22 -17.30 0.00
N PHE A 81 -16.38 -17.82 -0.38
CA PHE A 81 -16.48 -19.08 -1.07
C PHE A 81 -17.40 -18.96 -2.28
N ARG A 82 -17.18 -19.84 -3.26
CA ARG A 82 -18.11 -20.08 -4.35
C ARG A 82 -18.25 -21.57 -4.61
N ARG A 83 -19.37 -21.97 -5.19
CA ARG A 83 -19.53 -23.30 -5.75
C ARG A 83 -19.03 -23.27 -7.19
N ALA A 84 -18.11 -24.16 -7.54
CA ALA A 84 -17.56 -24.27 -8.89
C ALA A 84 -17.48 -25.74 -9.28
N GLY A 85 -18.12 -26.12 -10.39
CA GLY A 85 -18.22 -27.51 -10.82
C GLY A 85 -18.82 -28.41 -9.73
N ASP A 86 -18.05 -29.42 -9.33
CA ASP A 86 -18.36 -30.39 -8.29
C ASP A 86 -17.83 -30.00 -6.89
N GLY A 87 -17.20 -28.83 -6.74
CA GLY A 87 -16.47 -28.44 -5.54
C GLY A 87 -16.85 -27.10 -4.90
N LEU A 88 -16.25 -26.86 -3.74
CA LEU A 88 -16.24 -25.59 -3.02
C LEU A 88 -14.86 -24.95 -3.19
N GLU A 89 -14.82 -23.72 -3.68
CA GLU A 89 -13.60 -22.93 -3.77
C GLU A 89 -13.66 -21.80 -2.75
N VAL A 90 -12.51 -21.46 -2.15
CA VAL A 90 -12.39 -20.38 -1.17
C VAL A 90 -11.27 -19.41 -1.55
N LEU A 91 -11.42 -18.15 -1.14
CA LEU A 91 -10.39 -17.13 -1.32
C LEU A 91 -9.37 -17.18 -0.18
N LEU A 92 -8.10 -17.37 -0.52
CA LEU A 92 -6.97 -17.29 0.41
C LEU A 92 -5.94 -16.29 -0.13
N GLY A 93 -5.36 -15.49 0.76
CA GLY A 93 -4.23 -14.62 0.46
C GLY A 93 -2.91 -15.39 0.54
N HIS A 94 -2.04 -15.26 -0.46
CA HIS A 94 -0.67 -15.78 -0.41
C HIS A 94 0.29 -14.68 0.04
N MET A 95 1.08 -14.91 1.09
CA MET A 95 2.10 -13.97 1.52
C MET A 95 3.13 -13.75 0.40
N GLY A 96 3.29 -12.51 -0.02
CA GLY A 96 4.27 -12.14 -1.04
C GLY A 96 5.69 -11.94 -0.49
N GLY A 97 6.63 -11.71 -1.40
CA GLY A 97 8.00 -11.30 -1.09
C GLY A 97 9.04 -12.44 -1.12
N PRO A 98 10.34 -12.10 -1.14
CA PRO A 98 11.42 -13.05 -1.42
C PRO A 98 11.49 -14.25 -0.45
N LEU A 99 11.01 -14.07 0.78
CA LEU A 99 11.00 -15.12 1.81
C LEU A 99 9.92 -16.19 1.58
N TRP A 100 8.81 -15.83 0.95
CA TRP A 100 7.64 -16.69 0.74
C TRP A 100 7.52 -17.17 -0.71
N ALA A 101 8.33 -16.64 -1.62
CA ALA A 101 8.31 -16.94 -3.06
C ALA A 101 8.53 -18.42 -3.42
N ARG A 102 9.04 -19.24 -2.49
CA ARG A 102 9.26 -20.69 -2.67
C ARG A 102 8.52 -21.54 -1.63
N ARG A 103 7.59 -20.96 -0.88
CA ARG A 103 6.85 -21.66 0.17
C ARG A 103 5.38 -21.69 -0.19
N ASP A 104 4.90 -22.85 -0.60
CA ASP A 104 3.46 -23.07 -0.81
C ASP A 104 2.75 -23.46 0.50
N VAL A 105 3.43 -24.20 1.38
CA VAL A 105 2.86 -24.64 2.66
C VAL A 105 3.03 -23.54 3.71
N GLY A 106 1.92 -23.11 4.29
CA GLY A 106 1.88 -22.12 5.36
C GLY A 106 2.04 -20.65 4.92
N ALA A 107 2.15 -20.39 3.60
CA ALA A 107 2.13 -19.04 3.06
C ALA A 107 0.72 -18.52 2.75
N TRP A 108 -0.29 -19.40 2.85
CA TRP A 108 -1.69 -19.06 2.63
C TRP A 108 -2.37 -18.65 3.94
N THR A 109 -3.14 -17.57 3.91
CA THR A 109 -3.93 -17.07 5.04
C THR A 109 -5.32 -16.64 4.60
N VAL A 110 -6.25 -16.60 5.55
CA VAL A 110 -7.52 -15.88 5.39
C VAL A 110 -7.26 -14.39 5.58
N PRO A 111 -7.83 -13.49 4.76
CA PRO A 111 -7.81 -12.04 5.02
C PRO A 111 -8.46 -11.74 6.37
N LYS A 112 -7.66 -11.22 7.30
CA LYS A 112 -8.09 -11.04 8.70
C LYS A 112 -7.17 -10.06 9.42
N GLY A 113 -7.73 -9.34 10.38
CA GLY A 113 -6.94 -8.48 11.25
C GLY A 113 -7.39 -8.53 12.70
N GLU A 114 -6.60 -7.88 13.54
CA GLU A 114 -6.89 -7.74 14.97
C GLU A 114 -8.05 -6.77 15.19
N TYR A 115 -8.84 -7.02 16.24
CA TYR A 115 -9.93 -6.12 16.64
C TYR A 115 -9.97 -5.99 18.16
N THR A 116 -10.54 -4.89 18.63
CA THR A 116 -10.71 -4.61 20.05
C THR A 116 -12.04 -5.16 20.58
N PRO A 117 -12.19 -5.43 21.88
CA PRO A 117 -13.44 -5.96 22.43
C PRO A 117 -14.68 -5.08 22.20
N ASP A 118 -14.49 -3.79 21.98
CA ASP A 118 -15.51 -2.78 21.67
C ASP A 118 -15.86 -2.72 20.16
N GLU A 119 -15.09 -3.37 19.29
CA GLU A 119 -15.38 -3.47 17.86
C GLU A 119 -16.13 -4.79 17.54
N PRO A 120 -17.28 -4.74 16.84
CA PRO A 120 -17.92 -5.95 16.36
C PRO A 120 -17.00 -6.69 15.38
N ALA A 121 -16.80 -8.00 15.59
CA ALA A 121 -15.95 -8.83 14.74
C ALA A 121 -16.31 -8.75 13.24
N TRP A 122 -17.60 -8.61 12.92
CA TRP A 122 -18.08 -8.42 11.55
C TRP A 122 -17.56 -7.12 10.93
N THR A 123 -17.59 -6.01 11.67
CA THR A 123 -17.09 -4.71 11.23
C THR A 123 -15.60 -4.78 10.95
N ALA A 124 -14.83 -5.36 11.88
CA ALA A 124 -13.40 -5.56 11.70
C ALA A 124 -13.08 -6.42 10.47
N ALA A 125 -13.77 -7.57 10.32
CA ALA A 125 -13.54 -8.47 9.20
C ALA A 125 -13.78 -7.80 7.84
N ARG A 126 -14.81 -6.95 7.71
CA ARG A 126 -15.07 -6.19 6.47
C ARG A 126 -14.01 -5.13 6.21
N ARG A 127 -13.59 -4.40 7.25
CA ARG A 127 -12.55 -3.38 7.16
C ARG A 127 -11.24 -3.98 6.66
N GLU A 128 -10.79 -5.05 7.30
CA GLU A 128 -9.55 -5.76 6.96
C GLU A 128 -9.59 -6.36 5.55
N PHE A 129 -10.73 -6.95 5.15
CA PHE A 129 -10.91 -7.44 3.78
C PHE A 129 -10.72 -6.32 2.75
N GLN A 130 -11.28 -5.13 3.00
CA GLN A 130 -11.14 -3.99 2.10
C GLN A 130 -9.71 -3.41 2.10
N GLU A 131 -9.03 -3.38 3.24
CA GLU A 131 -7.64 -2.93 3.34
C GLU A 131 -6.68 -3.88 2.60
N GLU A 132 -6.84 -5.20 2.76
CA GLU A 132 -5.96 -6.19 2.15
C GLU A 132 -6.22 -6.38 0.64
N LEU A 133 -7.48 -6.37 0.20
CA LEU A 133 -7.86 -6.70 -1.18
C LEU A 133 -8.26 -5.48 -2.02
N GLY A 134 -8.44 -4.31 -1.42
CA GLY A 134 -8.90 -3.10 -2.10
C GLY A 134 -10.34 -3.16 -2.61
N LEU A 135 -11.11 -4.16 -2.18
CA LEU A 135 -12.48 -4.43 -2.64
C LEU A 135 -13.42 -4.49 -1.44
N ALA A 136 -14.64 -3.98 -1.60
CA ALA A 136 -15.69 -4.25 -0.62
C ALA A 136 -16.05 -5.75 -0.66
N PRO A 137 -16.26 -6.41 0.49
CA PRO A 137 -16.77 -7.77 0.49
C PRO A 137 -18.18 -7.80 -0.12
N PRO A 138 -18.56 -8.87 -0.84
CA PRO A 138 -19.89 -9.01 -1.43
C PRO A 138 -21.01 -8.79 -0.41
N ASP A 139 -22.12 -8.24 -0.89
CA ASP A 139 -23.34 -8.13 -0.09
C ASP A 139 -23.99 -9.50 0.09
N GLY A 140 -24.70 -9.68 1.21
CA GLY A 140 -25.40 -10.92 1.53
C GLY A 140 -25.35 -11.28 3.02
N GLU A 141 -26.04 -12.36 3.37
CA GLU A 141 -26.00 -12.91 4.72
C GLU A 141 -24.68 -13.65 4.96
N ALA A 142 -23.97 -13.26 6.02
CA ALA A 142 -22.76 -13.93 6.43
C ALA A 142 -23.09 -15.23 7.18
N VAL A 143 -22.38 -16.30 6.83
CA VAL A 143 -22.48 -17.58 7.55
C VAL A 143 -21.42 -17.62 8.65
N PRO A 144 -21.79 -17.73 9.94
CA PRO A 144 -20.81 -17.83 11.02
C PRO A 144 -20.00 -19.12 10.92
N LEU A 145 -18.67 -19.01 10.87
CA LEU A 145 -17.77 -20.17 10.87
C LEU A 145 -17.30 -20.59 12.28
N GLY A 146 -17.61 -19.78 13.30
CA GLY A 146 -17.17 -20.00 14.68
C GLY A 146 -15.79 -19.38 14.98
N GLU A 147 -15.13 -19.90 16.00
CA GLU A 147 -13.87 -19.36 16.53
C GLU A 147 -12.86 -20.49 16.77
N VAL A 148 -11.58 -20.20 16.54
CA VAL A 148 -10.44 -21.10 16.80
C VAL A 148 -9.40 -20.40 17.69
N ARG A 149 -8.64 -21.16 18.48
CA ARG A 149 -7.62 -20.66 19.41
C ARG A 149 -6.27 -21.33 19.16
#